data_AF-A0A354SD48-F1
#
_entry.id   AF-A0A354SD48-F1
#
_cell.length_a   1.000
_cell.length_b   1.000
_cell.length_c   1.000
_cell.angle_alpha   90.00
_cell.angle_beta   90.00
_cell.angle_gamma   90.00
#
_symmetry.space_group_name_H-M   'P 1'
#
loop_
_entity.id
_entity.type
_entity.pdbx_description
1 polymer ?
#
loop_
_entity_poly.entity_id
_entity_poly.type
_entity_poly.pdbx_seq_one_letter_code
_entity_poly.pdbx_strand_id
1 'polypeptide(L)'
;MSSDLPFGFGAGDSGQPFDMQALGAAFQQFGQMLSNAPAESGPVAWSVVEDVARKSLQTTGDPVVADAELRSITAAVQLANHWLDEACTFPECTAAPQAWSRAQWLESTMPVWRRVVEPIATQMQNAIPANIPTELSAMLGPLLGMVQQLSSVAFSNQLGNSLAGLAREVVSASDIGIPLTDNPVVALVPSNATQFGEGLEVAADDVRLYLALRECAHQRLFAHVPWLRARAIGALEAYVAGLHVDQDRLQDMLQDVDFANPEAMQELMTSGLMTPDDTEEQRAALARLETLLALVEGWVDDVVTEAARDRLPAAVALRESMRRRRAAGGPA
;
A
#
# COMPACT_ATOMS: atom_id res chain seq x y z
N MET A 1 24.84 -17.10 17.91
CA MET A 1 24.31 -18.36 17.35
C MET A 1 22.93 -18.56 17.95
N SER A 2 21.91 -18.33 17.13
CA SER A 2 20.54 -18.83 17.17
C SER A 2 19.73 -17.94 16.22
N SER A 3 19.41 -18.49 15.05
CA SER A 3 18.54 -17.87 14.04
C SER A 3 17.43 -18.87 13.76
N ASP A 4 16.31 -18.71 14.44
CA ASP A 4 15.04 -19.37 14.12
C ASP A 4 14.42 -18.63 12.92
N LEU A 5 14.35 -19.31 11.79
CA LEU A 5 13.61 -18.87 10.61
C LEU A 5 12.12 -19.23 10.80
N PRO A 6 11.16 -18.32 10.52
CA PRO A 6 9.73 -18.57 10.72
C PRO A 6 9.08 -19.39 9.59
N PHE A 7 9.87 -20.04 8.73
CA PHE A 7 9.41 -21.00 7.75
C PHE A 7 9.78 -22.41 8.21
N GLY A 8 8.84 -23.06 8.89
CA GLY A 8 8.93 -24.47 9.23
C GLY A 8 8.80 -25.36 8.00
N PHE A 9 9.83 -25.39 7.13
CA PHE A 9 10.14 -26.59 6.37
C PHE A 9 10.88 -27.53 7.33
N GLY A 10 10.12 -28.16 8.22
CA GLY A 10 10.60 -29.36 8.90
C GLY A 10 10.94 -30.37 7.82
N ALA A 11 12.14 -30.95 7.91
CA ALA A 11 12.53 -32.14 7.16
C ALA A 11 11.54 -33.26 7.48
N GLY A 12 10.45 -33.30 6.72
CA GLY A 12 9.46 -34.35 6.73
C GLY A 12 9.97 -35.49 5.87
N ASP A 13 10.60 -36.46 6.53
CA ASP A 13 10.62 -37.83 6.07
C ASP A 13 9.18 -38.29 5.79
N SER A 14 8.77 -38.24 4.53
CA SER A 14 7.68 -39.07 4.03
C SER A 14 7.80 -39.17 2.51
N GLY A 15 8.17 -40.36 2.04
CA GLY A 15 8.02 -40.78 0.66
C GLY A 15 6.55 -40.90 0.22
N GLN A 16 5.79 -39.82 0.36
CA GLN A 16 4.47 -39.71 -0.24
C GLN A 16 4.67 -39.37 -1.73
N PRO A 17 4.22 -40.22 -2.66
CA PRO A 17 4.23 -39.87 -4.07
C PRO A 17 3.41 -38.59 -4.24
N PHE A 18 3.90 -37.67 -5.07
CA PHE A 18 3.16 -36.48 -5.47
C PHE A 18 1.78 -36.92 -5.97
N ASP A 19 0.74 -36.68 -5.17
CA ASP A 19 -0.59 -37.24 -5.41
C ASP A 19 -1.25 -36.45 -6.54
N MET A 20 -1.14 -36.97 -7.77
CA MET A 20 -1.77 -36.42 -8.97
C MET A 20 -3.29 -36.31 -8.82
N GLN A 21 -3.90 -37.12 -7.95
CA GLN A 21 -5.33 -37.09 -7.68
C GLN A 21 -5.71 -35.91 -6.78
N ALA A 22 -4.88 -35.59 -5.78
CA ALA A 22 -5.03 -34.40 -4.96
C ALA A 22 -4.81 -33.11 -5.77
N LEU A 23 -3.85 -33.10 -6.69
CA LEU A 23 -3.65 -32.00 -7.63
C LEU A 23 -4.86 -31.81 -8.56
N GLY A 24 -5.43 -32.90 -9.07
CA GLY A 24 -6.64 -32.86 -9.91
C GLY A 24 -7.87 -32.30 -9.17
N ALA A 25 -8.05 -32.68 -7.90
CA ALA A 25 -9.12 -32.14 -7.05
C ALA A 25 -8.91 -30.64 -6.76
N ALA A 26 -7.66 -30.22 -6.48
CA ALA A 26 -7.32 -28.82 -6.31
C ALA A 26 -7.58 -28.01 -7.59
N PHE A 27 -7.27 -28.56 -8.77
CA PHE A 27 -7.52 -27.90 -10.06
C PHE A 27 -9.02 -27.78 -10.38
N GLN A 28 -9.82 -28.79 -10.01
CA GLN A 28 -11.28 -28.72 -10.14
C GLN A 28 -11.90 -27.70 -9.18
N GLN A 29 -11.42 -27.64 -7.93
CA GLN A 29 -11.85 -26.65 -6.96
C GLN A 29 -11.46 -25.22 -7.40
N PHE A 30 -10.24 -25.05 -7.93
CA PHE A 30 -9.79 -23.79 -8.52
C PHE A 30 -10.63 -23.41 -9.74
N GLY A 31 -10.91 -24.36 -10.65
CA GLY A 31 -11.78 -24.15 -11.81
C GLY A 31 -13.21 -23.75 -11.45
N GLN A 32 -13.79 -24.34 -10.40
CA GLN A 32 -15.11 -23.95 -9.88
C GLN A 32 -15.09 -22.58 -9.20
N MET A 33 -14.00 -22.24 -8.51
CA MET A 33 -13.81 -20.91 -7.93
C MET A 33 -13.67 -19.84 -9.03
N LEU A 34 -12.95 -20.17 -10.11
CA LEU A 34 -12.76 -19.32 -11.28
C LEU A 34 -14.05 -19.15 -12.11
N SER A 35 -14.90 -20.18 -12.18
CA SER A 35 -16.19 -20.10 -12.88
C SER A 35 -17.25 -19.31 -12.11
N ASN A 36 -17.10 -19.20 -10.79
CA ASN A 36 -18.00 -18.44 -9.92
C ASN A 36 -17.50 -17.04 -9.60
N ALA A 37 -16.21 -16.75 -9.82
CA ALA A 37 -15.73 -15.39 -9.81
C ALA A 37 -16.26 -14.65 -11.06
N PRO A 38 -16.73 -13.39 -10.94
CA PRO A 38 -16.93 -12.58 -12.12
C PRO A 38 -15.63 -12.61 -12.92
N ALA A 39 -15.72 -12.75 -14.24
CA ALA A 39 -14.56 -12.75 -15.13
C ALA A 39 -13.89 -11.37 -15.11
N GLU A 40 -13.13 -11.09 -14.06
CA GLU A 40 -12.30 -9.89 -13.94
C GLU A 40 -11.15 -10.05 -14.92
N SER A 41 -11.36 -9.46 -16.10
CA SER A 41 -10.40 -9.45 -17.19
C SER A 41 -9.49 -8.25 -16.97
N GLY A 42 -8.38 -8.44 -16.27
CA GLY A 42 -7.47 -7.34 -15.95
C GLY A 42 -6.13 -7.81 -15.40
N PRO A 43 -5.12 -6.93 -15.37
CA PRO A 43 -3.79 -7.28 -14.90
C PRO A 43 -3.74 -7.55 -13.38
N VAL A 44 -4.76 -7.13 -12.64
CA VAL A 44 -4.94 -7.36 -11.21
C VAL A 44 -6.34 -7.91 -10.98
N ALA A 45 -6.44 -8.98 -10.20
CA ALA A 45 -7.71 -9.53 -9.73
C ALA A 45 -8.12 -8.78 -8.45
N TRP A 46 -8.79 -7.63 -8.60
CA TRP A 46 -9.15 -6.75 -7.48
C TRP A 46 -10.06 -7.40 -6.45
N SER A 47 -10.96 -8.29 -6.89
CA SER A 47 -11.73 -9.14 -5.99
C SER A 47 -10.84 -9.94 -5.02
N VAL A 48 -9.75 -10.53 -5.53
CA VAL A 48 -8.76 -11.26 -4.71
C VAL A 48 -8.02 -10.31 -3.77
N VAL A 49 -7.62 -9.13 -4.25
CA VAL A 49 -6.96 -8.10 -3.42
C VAL A 49 -7.82 -7.75 -2.21
N GLU A 50 -9.09 -7.44 -2.44
CA GLU A 50 -10.04 -7.06 -1.39
C GLU A 50 -10.31 -8.20 -0.41
N ASP A 51 -10.51 -9.43 -0.90
CA ASP A 51 -10.77 -10.58 -0.04
C ASP A 51 -9.58 -10.93 0.84
N VAL A 52 -8.36 -10.91 0.28
CA VAL A 52 -7.12 -11.16 1.02
C VAL A 52 -6.92 -10.08 2.08
N ALA A 53 -7.07 -8.81 1.70
CA ALA A 53 -6.88 -7.69 2.61
C ALA A 53 -7.91 -7.72 3.76
N ARG A 54 -9.20 -7.92 3.44
CA ARG A 54 -10.28 -8.03 4.43
C ARG A 54 -10.07 -9.20 5.38
N LYS A 55 -9.71 -10.37 4.87
CA LYS A 55 -9.44 -11.56 5.70
C LYS A 55 -8.23 -11.35 6.62
N SER A 56 -7.18 -10.69 6.12
CA SER A 56 -6.00 -10.34 6.92
C SER A 56 -6.39 -9.41 8.08
N LEU A 57 -7.14 -8.34 7.80
CA LEU A 57 -7.63 -7.40 8.82
C LEU A 57 -8.51 -8.07 9.87
N GLN A 58 -9.45 -8.93 9.44
CA GLN A 58 -10.30 -9.72 10.34
C GLN A 58 -9.46 -10.60 11.28
N THR A 59 -8.40 -11.24 10.76
CA THR A 59 -7.52 -12.12 11.55
C THR A 59 -6.75 -11.34 12.61
N THR A 60 -6.31 -10.13 12.27
CA THR A 60 -5.53 -9.26 13.18
C THR A 60 -6.40 -8.42 14.12
N GLY A 61 -7.72 -8.42 13.92
CA GLY A 61 -8.67 -7.57 14.62
C GLY A 61 -8.92 -6.25 13.89
N ASP A 62 -10.19 -6.00 13.59
CA ASP A 62 -10.70 -4.71 13.12
C ASP A 62 -11.96 -4.35 13.93
N PRO A 63 -11.81 -3.67 15.08
CA PRO A 63 -12.95 -3.37 15.94
C PRO A 63 -13.93 -2.44 15.22
N VAL A 64 -15.22 -2.71 15.42
CA VAL A 64 -16.29 -1.82 14.93
C VAL A 64 -16.18 -0.48 15.65
N VAL A 65 -16.22 0.60 14.88
CA VAL A 65 -16.20 1.96 15.40
C VAL A 65 -17.48 2.23 16.19
N ALA A 66 -17.33 2.52 17.48
CA ALA A 66 -18.47 2.85 18.34
C ALA A 66 -18.91 4.31 18.14
N ASP A 67 -20.20 4.58 18.36
CA ASP A 67 -20.75 5.94 18.29
C ASP A 67 -20.03 6.94 19.21
N ALA A 68 -19.51 6.45 20.35
CA ALA A 68 -18.73 7.27 21.27
C ALA A 68 -17.38 7.71 20.68
N GLU A 69 -16.72 6.85 19.90
CA GLU A 69 -15.47 7.17 19.21
C GLU A 69 -15.72 8.20 18.10
N LEU A 70 -16.79 8.01 17.31
CA LEU A 70 -17.19 8.98 16.28
C LEU A 70 -17.47 10.36 16.88
N ARG A 71 -18.21 10.43 17.99
CA ARG A 71 -18.45 11.71 18.71
C ARG A 71 -17.14 12.34 19.19
N SER A 72 -16.23 11.54 19.73
CA SER A 72 -14.95 12.03 20.25
C SER A 72 -14.03 12.55 19.13
N ILE A 73 -14.02 11.88 17.98
CA ILE A 73 -13.31 12.34 16.77
C ILE A 73 -13.95 13.61 16.23
N THR A 74 -15.28 13.67 16.16
CA THR A 74 -16.00 14.87 15.69
C THR A 74 -15.66 16.08 16.55
N ALA A 75 -15.67 15.93 17.89
CA ALA A 75 -15.28 16.98 18.82
C ALA A 75 -13.81 17.40 18.65
N ALA A 76 -12.89 16.44 18.48
CA ALA A 76 -11.48 16.73 18.25
C ALA A 76 -11.26 17.47 16.92
N VAL A 77 -11.98 17.11 15.85
CA VAL A 77 -11.91 17.77 14.55
C VAL A 77 -12.47 19.19 14.61
N GLN A 78 -13.58 19.41 15.31
CA GLN A 78 -14.11 20.77 15.53
C GLN A 78 -13.11 21.65 16.27
N LEU A 79 -12.48 21.12 17.33
CA LEU A 79 -11.44 21.85 18.07
C LEU A 79 -10.19 22.09 17.20
N ALA A 80 -9.77 21.10 16.42
CA ALA A 80 -8.65 21.21 15.50
C ALA A 80 -8.90 22.29 14.44
N ASN A 81 -10.08 22.33 13.83
CA ASN A 81 -10.44 23.36 12.87
C ASN A 81 -10.45 24.75 13.49
N HIS A 82 -11.01 24.89 14.70
CA HIS A 82 -10.96 26.15 15.42
C HIS A 82 -9.54 26.66 15.66
N TRP A 83 -8.59 25.78 16.02
CA TRP A 83 -7.20 26.16 16.20
C TRP A 83 -6.48 26.46 14.88
N LEU A 84 -6.78 25.69 13.83
CA LEU A 84 -6.19 25.87 12.50
C LEU A 84 -6.64 27.17 11.83
N ASP A 85 -7.83 27.70 12.14
CA ASP A 85 -8.31 28.95 11.55
C ASP A 85 -7.41 30.15 11.87
N GLU A 86 -6.66 30.10 12.97
CA GLU A 86 -5.67 31.13 13.34
C GLU A 86 -4.32 30.93 12.64
N ALA A 87 -3.96 29.68 12.29
CA ALA A 87 -2.64 29.30 11.78
C ALA A 87 -2.62 29.03 10.26
N CYS A 88 -3.78 28.81 9.64
CA CYS A 88 -3.90 28.37 8.26
C CYS A 88 -4.94 29.22 7.52
N THR A 89 -4.52 29.81 6.39
CA THR A 89 -5.41 30.62 5.55
C THR A 89 -6.40 29.79 4.75
N PHE A 90 -6.19 28.48 4.63
CA PHE A 90 -7.09 27.60 3.90
C PHE A 90 -8.35 27.30 4.73
N PRO A 91 -9.56 27.54 4.19
CA PRO A 91 -10.82 27.24 4.87
C PRO A 91 -10.99 25.76 5.23
N GLU A 92 -11.70 25.48 6.32
CA GLU A 92 -12.15 24.14 6.71
C GLU A 92 -12.89 23.42 5.56
N CYS A 93 -12.71 22.09 5.50
CA CYS A 93 -13.45 21.23 4.58
C CYS A 93 -14.90 21.06 5.03
N THR A 94 -15.85 21.11 4.09
CA THR A 94 -17.29 21.03 4.39
C THR A 94 -17.80 19.62 4.70
N ALA A 95 -17.00 18.58 4.42
CA ALA A 95 -17.40 17.21 4.67
C ALA A 95 -17.44 16.91 6.17
N ALA A 96 -18.46 16.15 6.60
CA ALA A 96 -18.56 15.73 8.00
C ALA A 96 -17.34 14.85 8.38
N PRO A 97 -16.79 15.02 9.60
CA PRO A 97 -15.72 14.17 10.09
C PRO A 97 -16.15 12.71 10.16
N GLN A 98 -15.21 11.80 9.89
CA GLN A 98 -15.46 10.36 9.92
C GLN A 98 -14.50 9.65 10.87
N ALA A 99 -14.97 8.53 11.40
CA ALA A 99 -14.18 7.58 12.16
C ALA A 99 -14.25 6.25 11.41
N TRP A 100 -13.11 5.75 10.96
CA TRP A 100 -13.03 4.56 10.11
C TRP A 100 -12.42 3.38 10.87
N SER A 101 -12.99 2.20 10.67
CA SER A 101 -12.26 0.95 10.91
C SER A 101 -11.14 0.80 9.86
N ARG A 102 -10.23 -0.15 10.08
CA ARG A 102 -9.15 -0.46 9.12
C ARG A 102 -9.74 -0.93 7.78
N ALA A 103 -10.81 -1.73 7.82
CA ALA A 103 -11.54 -2.15 6.62
C ALA A 103 -12.23 -0.97 5.92
N GLN A 104 -12.83 -0.03 6.67
CA GLN A 104 -13.43 1.17 6.07
C GLN A 104 -12.38 2.07 5.40
N TRP A 105 -11.18 2.19 5.98
CA TRP A 105 -10.07 2.89 5.32
C TRP A 105 -9.68 2.19 4.01
N LEU A 106 -9.54 0.87 4.02
CA LEU A 106 -9.22 0.08 2.82
C LEU A 106 -10.26 0.30 1.72
N GLU A 107 -11.55 0.17 2.06
CA GLU A 107 -12.65 0.33 1.11
C GLU A 107 -12.73 1.77 0.56
N SER A 108 -12.56 2.77 1.43
CA SER A 108 -12.65 4.19 1.05
C SER A 108 -11.48 4.65 0.17
N THR A 109 -10.32 3.98 0.26
CA THR A 109 -9.11 4.31 -0.50
C THR A 109 -8.90 3.46 -1.75
N MET A 110 -9.64 2.34 -1.87
CA MET A 110 -9.52 1.39 -2.98
C MET A 110 -9.60 2.05 -4.37
N PRO A 111 -10.52 2.99 -4.66
CA PRO A 111 -10.60 3.60 -5.98
C PRO A 111 -9.28 4.24 -6.45
N VAL A 112 -8.56 4.90 -5.53
CA VAL A 112 -7.26 5.53 -5.86
C VAL A 112 -6.16 4.48 -5.98
N TRP A 113 -6.16 3.44 -5.12
CA TRP A 113 -5.23 2.32 -5.27
C TRP A 113 -5.37 1.63 -6.62
N ARG A 114 -6.59 1.45 -7.12
CA ARG A 114 -6.84 0.89 -8.46
C ARG A 114 -6.16 1.70 -9.55
N ARG A 115 -6.40 3.01 -9.55
CA ARG A 115 -5.79 3.95 -10.51
C ARG A 115 -4.26 3.94 -10.47
N VAL A 116 -3.68 3.84 -9.27
CA VAL A 116 -2.23 3.89 -9.08
C VAL A 116 -1.56 2.58 -9.49
N VAL A 117 -2.16 1.44 -9.15
CA VAL A 117 -1.52 0.13 -9.29
C VAL A 117 -1.80 -0.53 -10.65
N GLU A 118 -2.96 -0.27 -11.27
CA GLU A 118 -3.29 -0.85 -12.58
C GLU A 118 -2.20 -0.61 -13.64
N PRO A 119 -1.68 0.63 -13.83
CA PRO A 119 -0.61 0.87 -14.80
C PRO A 119 0.66 0.07 -14.50
N ILE A 120 1.00 -0.12 -13.22
CA ILE A 120 2.16 -0.91 -12.78
C ILE A 120 1.99 -2.36 -13.23
N ALA A 121 0.84 -2.95 -12.91
CA ALA A 121 0.56 -4.35 -13.20
C ALA A 121 0.49 -4.61 -14.72
N THR A 122 -0.06 -3.68 -15.49
CA THR A 122 -0.04 -3.76 -16.96
C THR A 122 1.39 -3.77 -17.50
N GLN A 123 2.27 -2.89 -17.01
CA GLN A 123 3.66 -2.86 -17.47
C GLN A 123 4.42 -4.13 -17.11
N MET A 124 4.25 -4.66 -15.90
CA MET A 124 4.88 -5.91 -15.49
C MET A 124 4.46 -7.11 -16.36
N GLN A 125 3.21 -7.16 -16.81
CA GLN A 125 2.73 -8.23 -17.70
C GLN A 125 3.29 -8.11 -19.11
N ASN A 126 3.44 -6.88 -19.61
CA ASN A 126 4.05 -6.61 -20.91
C ASN A 126 5.56 -6.87 -20.91
N ALA A 127 6.20 -6.83 -19.73
CA ALA A 127 7.63 -7.07 -19.56
C ALA A 127 8.02 -8.57 -19.64
N ILE A 128 7.05 -9.49 -19.61
CA ILE A 128 7.33 -10.92 -19.81
C ILE A 128 7.75 -11.12 -21.28
N PRO A 129 8.97 -11.63 -21.57
CA PRO A 129 9.57 -11.55 -22.89
C PRO A 129 8.74 -12.24 -23.97
N ALA A 130 8.29 -11.45 -24.95
CA ALA A 130 7.70 -11.93 -26.19
C ALA A 130 8.76 -12.39 -27.19
N ASN A 131 9.65 -13.31 -26.80
CA ASN A 131 10.65 -13.93 -27.69
C ASN A 131 10.38 -15.44 -27.86
N ILE A 132 9.12 -15.84 -27.85
CA ILE A 132 8.73 -17.23 -28.17
C ILE A 132 8.54 -17.31 -29.69
N PRO A 133 9.27 -18.19 -30.42
CA PRO A 133 9.06 -18.40 -31.84
C PRO A 133 7.59 -18.63 -32.16
N THR A 134 7.11 -18.08 -33.27
CA THR A 134 5.68 -18.07 -33.61
C THR A 134 5.10 -19.50 -33.69
N GLU A 135 5.91 -20.51 -34.06
CA GLU A 135 5.51 -21.92 -34.03
C GLU A 135 5.27 -22.46 -32.61
N LEU A 136 6.05 -22.02 -31.61
CA LEU A 136 5.90 -22.41 -30.20
C LEU A 136 4.80 -21.62 -29.49
N SER A 137 4.54 -20.37 -29.92
CA SER A 137 3.50 -19.52 -29.32
C SER A 137 2.10 -20.12 -29.44
N ALA A 138 1.79 -20.85 -30.52
CA ALA A 138 0.49 -21.49 -30.69
C ALA A 138 0.32 -22.72 -29.78
N MET A 139 1.41 -23.44 -29.49
CA MET A 139 1.41 -24.61 -28.61
C MET A 139 1.47 -24.22 -27.13
N LEU A 140 2.20 -23.16 -26.81
CA LEU A 140 2.38 -22.64 -25.45
C LEU A 140 1.31 -21.60 -25.07
N GLY A 141 0.54 -21.07 -26.00
CA GLY A 141 -0.47 -20.03 -25.75
C GLY A 141 -1.41 -20.32 -24.57
N PRO A 142 -2.04 -21.51 -24.49
CA PRO A 142 -2.86 -21.88 -23.33
C PRO A 142 -2.07 -21.93 -22.01
N LEU A 143 -0.82 -22.39 -22.06
CA LEU A 143 0.07 -22.48 -20.90
C LEU A 143 0.54 -21.09 -20.44
N LEU A 144 0.86 -20.20 -21.37
CA LEU A 144 1.22 -18.80 -21.11
C LEU A 144 0.04 -18.03 -20.52
N GLY A 145 -1.18 -18.23 -21.03
CA GLY A 145 -2.38 -17.64 -20.45
C GLY A 145 -2.63 -18.11 -19.01
N MET A 146 -2.39 -19.40 -18.72
CA MET A 146 -2.46 -19.93 -17.37
C MET A 146 -1.38 -19.33 -16.46
N VAL A 147 -0.13 -19.20 -16.92
CA VAL A 147 0.96 -18.57 -16.16
C VAL A 147 0.64 -17.10 -15.88
N GLN A 148 0.17 -16.35 -16.87
CA GLN A 148 -0.26 -14.95 -16.71
C GLN A 148 -1.37 -14.84 -15.66
N GLN A 149 -2.37 -15.71 -15.71
CA GLN A 149 -3.46 -15.71 -14.73
C GLN A 149 -2.97 -16.04 -13.32
N LEU A 150 -2.12 -17.06 -13.17
CA LEU A 150 -1.52 -17.41 -11.88
C LEU A 150 -0.64 -16.26 -11.34
N SER A 151 0.10 -15.57 -12.22
CA SER A 151 0.92 -14.42 -11.85
C SER A 151 0.08 -13.22 -11.40
N SER A 152 -1.04 -12.94 -12.07
CA SER A 152 -2.00 -11.90 -11.68
C SER A 152 -2.60 -12.19 -10.31
N VAL A 153 -3.00 -13.44 -10.04
CA VAL A 153 -3.50 -13.86 -8.72
C VAL A 153 -2.41 -13.76 -7.65
N ALA A 154 -1.18 -14.16 -7.92
CA ALA A 154 -0.06 -14.05 -6.98
C ALA A 154 0.24 -12.57 -6.63
N PHE A 155 0.34 -11.71 -7.63
CA PHE A 155 0.49 -10.26 -7.45
C PHE A 155 -0.68 -9.67 -6.63
N SER A 156 -1.91 -10.08 -6.94
CA SER A 156 -3.12 -9.63 -6.24
C SER A 156 -3.11 -10.04 -4.76
N ASN A 157 -2.65 -11.26 -4.44
CA ASN A 157 -2.47 -11.69 -3.05
C ASN A 157 -1.42 -10.84 -2.31
N GLN A 158 -0.29 -10.56 -2.96
CA GLN A 158 0.76 -9.73 -2.36
C GLN A 158 0.25 -8.31 -2.11
N LEU A 159 -0.39 -7.70 -3.11
CA LEU A 159 -1.01 -6.38 -2.99
C LEU A 159 -2.04 -6.33 -1.86
N GLY A 160 -2.93 -7.33 -1.77
CA GLY A 160 -3.93 -7.41 -0.70
C GLY A 160 -3.29 -7.45 0.69
N ASN A 161 -2.22 -8.22 0.87
CA ASN A 161 -1.47 -8.25 2.14
C ASN A 161 -0.78 -6.92 2.44
N SER A 162 -0.18 -6.27 1.44
CA SER A 162 0.44 -4.95 1.59
C SER A 162 -0.57 -3.88 1.98
N LEU A 163 -1.73 -3.83 1.31
CA LEU A 163 -2.79 -2.87 1.64
C LEU A 163 -3.39 -3.13 3.03
N ALA A 164 -3.54 -4.40 3.46
CA ALA A 164 -3.91 -4.71 4.83
C ALA A 164 -2.81 -4.32 5.84
N GLY A 165 -1.53 -4.43 5.47
CA GLY A 165 -0.41 -3.90 6.23
C GLY A 165 -0.56 -2.40 6.47
N LEU A 166 -0.72 -1.63 5.40
CA LEU A 166 -0.92 -0.17 5.46
C LEU A 166 -2.15 0.19 6.31
N ALA A 167 -3.29 -0.46 6.09
CA ALA A 167 -4.53 -0.20 6.84
C ALA A 167 -4.38 -0.44 8.35
N ARG A 168 -3.45 -1.30 8.79
CA ARG A 168 -3.16 -1.52 10.22
C ARG A 168 -2.28 -0.44 10.83
N GLU A 169 -1.53 0.29 10.00
CA GLU A 169 -0.59 1.28 10.47
C GLU A 169 -1.16 2.69 10.41
N VAL A 170 -1.88 3.04 9.34
CA VAL A 170 -2.36 4.41 9.08
C VAL A 170 -3.29 4.92 10.18
N VAL A 171 -3.06 6.14 10.65
CA VAL A 171 -3.90 6.74 11.70
C VAL A 171 -5.01 7.64 11.13
N SER A 172 -4.93 7.99 9.84
CA SER A 172 -5.89 8.87 9.16
C SER A 172 -5.93 8.62 7.65
N ALA A 173 -6.86 9.29 6.95
CA ALA A 173 -7.01 9.15 5.49
C ALA A 173 -5.77 9.65 4.71
N SER A 174 -5.08 10.68 5.22
CA SER A 174 -3.95 11.32 4.54
C SER A 174 -2.57 10.91 5.08
N ASP A 175 -2.51 9.91 5.97
CA ASP A 175 -1.28 9.51 6.68
C ASP A 175 -0.17 8.95 5.76
N ILE A 176 -0.50 8.65 4.49
CA ILE A 176 0.44 8.22 3.44
C ILE A 176 1.02 9.43 2.66
N GLY A 177 0.60 10.66 2.99
CA GLY A 177 1.08 11.90 2.36
C GLY A 177 0.47 12.19 0.98
N ILE A 178 -0.29 11.25 0.41
CA ILE A 178 -1.07 11.41 -0.84
C ILE A 178 -2.57 11.31 -0.50
N PRO A 179 -3.45 12.12 -1.11
CA PRO A 179 -4.88 12.02 -0.89
C PRO A 179 -5.39 10.75 -1.57
N LEU A 180 -5.83 9.77 -0.77
CA LEU A 180 -6.30 8.47 -1.26
C LEU A 180 -7.82 8.38 -1.43
N THR A 181 -8.52 9.49 -1.24
CA THR A 181 -9.97 9.62 -1.48
C THR A 181 -10.24 10.56 -2.63
N ASP A 182 -11.37 10.42 -3.33
CA ASP A 182 -11.72 11.32 -4.44
C ASP A 182 -12.19 12.70 -3.97
N ASN A 183 -12.84 12.75 -2.81
CA ASN A 183 -13.30 13.98 -2.17
C ASN A 183 -12.55 14.20 -0.85
N PRO A 184 -12.33 15.47 -0.45
CA PRO A 184 -11.77 15.78 0.85
C PRO A 184 -12.64 15.21 1.97
N VAL A 185 -12.03 14.45 2.89
CA VAL A 185 -12.71 13.86 4.04
C VAL A 185 -11.74 13.79 5.21
N VAL A 186 -12.08 14.44 6.31
CA VAL A 186 -11.33 14.31 7.55
C VAL A 186 -11.73 13.00 8.20
N ALA A 187 -10.90 11.97 8.08
CA ALA A 187 -11.15 10.68 8.69
C ALA A 187 -9.95 10.19 9.50
N LEU A 188 -10.22 9.74 10.73
CA LEU A 188 -9.25 9.09 11.60
C LEU A 188 -9.59 7.61 11.76
N VAL A 189 -8.57 6.79 12.02
CA VAL A 189 -8.72 5.37 12.36
C VAL A 189 -8.56 5.21 13.88
N PRO A 190 -9.65 5.15 14.67
CA PRO A 190 -9.58 5.27 16.14
C PRO A 190 -8.71 4.22 16.81
N SER A 191 -8.76 2.97 16.32
CA SER A 191 -7.97 1.85 16.84
C SER A 191 -6.47 2.09 16.64
N ASN A 192 -6.08 2.56 15.46
CA ASN A 192 -4.67 2.87 15.14
C ASN A 192 -4.21 4.13 15.87
N ALA A 193 -5.07 5.15 16.01
CA ALA A 193 -4.79 6.35 16.81
C ALA A 193 -4.54 6.02 18.28
N THR A 194 -5.30 5.08 18.84
CA THR A 194 -5.10 4.58 20.20
C THR A 194 -3.75 3.86 20.32
N GLN A 195 -3.48 2.93 19.38
CA GLN A 195 -2.22 2.20 19.33
C GLN A 195 -1.00 3.13 19.17
N PHE A 196 -1.11 4.19 18.37
CA PHE A 196 -0.07 5.18 18.20
C PHE A 196 0.28 5.91 19.52
N GLY A 197 -0.69 6.11 20.41
CA GLY A 197 -0.50 6.74 21.71
C GLY A 197 0.13 5.82 22.77
N GLU A 198 0.17 4.51 22.54
CA GLU A 198 0.68 3.54 23.51
C GLU A 198 2.17 3.78 23.80
N GLY A 199 2.52 3.82 25.08
CA GLY A 199 3.91 4.03 25.53
C GLY A 199 4.43 5.47 25.40
N LEU A 200 3.63 6.43 24.92
CA LEU A 200 4.05 7.84 24.82
C LEU A 200 3.84 8.64 26.12
N GLU A 201 3.14 8.08 27.12
CA GLU A 201 2.74 8.78 28.35
C GLU A 201 1.94 10.07 28.08
N VAL A 202 1.21 10.13 26.95
CA VAL A 202 0.34 11.23 26.54
C VAL A 202 -1.12 10.82 26.69
N ALA A 203 -1.99 11.76 27.08
CA ALA A 203 -3.42 11.50 27.17
C ALA A 203 -4.02 11.15 25.79
N ALA A 204 -4.94 10.18 25.74
CA ALA A 204 -5.55 9.74 24.49
C ALA A 204 -6.28 10.87 23.72
N ASP A 205 -6.86 11.83 24.45
CA ASP A 205 -7.51 12.99 23.85
C ASP A 205 -6.51 13.95 23.19
N ASP A 206 -5.31 14.13 23.78
CA ASP A 206 -4.23 14.93 23.20
C ASP A 206 -3.66 14.28 21.94
N VAL A 207 -3.50 12.95 21.94
CA VAL A 207 -3.12 12.18 20.75
C VAL A 207 -4.15 12.37 19.65
N ARG A 208 -5.43 12.19 19.97
CA ARG A 208 -6.53 12.34 19.01
C ARG A 208 -6.58 13.75 18.43
N LEU A 209 -6.45 14.77 19.28
CA LEU A 209 -6.45 16.17 18.85
C LEU A 209 -5.27 16.49 17.94
N TYR A 210 -4.07 16.01 18.27
CA TYR A 210 -2.90 16.18 17.42
C TYR A 210 -3.08 15.53 16.05
N LEU A 211 -3.59 14.30 16.00
CA LEU A 211 -3.88 13.61 14.74
C LEU A 211 -4.99 14.30 13.94
N ALA A 212 -6.02 14.83 14.62
CA ALA A 212 -7.06 15.63 13.98
C ALA A 212 -6.51 16.93 13.38
N LEU A 213 -5.60 17.64 14.07
CA LEU A 213 -4.91 18.83 13.55
C LEU A 213 -4.17 18.51 12.25
N ARG A 214 -3.40 17.41 12.22
CA ARG A 214 -2.68 16.96 11.02
C ARG A 214 -3.62 16.64 9.87
N GLU A 215 -4.63 15.81 10.12
CA GLU A 215 -5.58 15.40 9.08
C GLU A 215 -6.35 16.61 8.53
N CYS A 216 -6.81 17.51 9.39
CA CYS A 216 -7.47 18.74 8.94
C CYS A 216 -6.53 19.63 8.10
N ALA A 217 -5.26 19.77 8.49
CA ALA A 217 -4.28 20.51 7.70
C ALA A 217 -4.06 19.87 6.31
N HIS A 218 -3.88 18.54 6.23
CA HIS A 218 -3.79 17.83 4.95
C HIS A 218 -5.03 18.06 4.07
N GLN A 219 -6.22 17.87 4.64
CA GLN A 219 -7.47 18.00 3.90
C GLN A 219 -7.68 19.44 3.40
N ARG A 220 -7.36 20.46 4.22
CA ARG A 220 -7.35 21.86 3.80
C ARG A 220 -6.37 22.08 2.65
N LEU A 221 -5.14 21.57 2.73
CA LEU A 221 -4.15 21.71 1.66
C LEU A 221 -4.63 21.11 0.35
N PHE A 222 -5.05 19.84 0.35
CA PHE A 222 -5.45 19.16 -0.88
C PHE A 222 -6.78 19.68 -1.45
N ALA A 223 -7.70 20.18 -0.61
CA ALA A 223 -8.93 20.81 -1.07
C ALA A 223 -8.68 22.14 -1.78
N HIS A 224 -7.71 22.93 -1.32
CA HIS A 224 -7.46 24.30 -1.83
C HIS A 224 -6.27 24.39 -2.79
N VAL A 225 -5.51 23.31 -2.96
CA VAL A 225 -4.37 23.21 -3.88
C VAL A 225 -4.56 22.03 -4.85
N PRO A 226 -5.54 22.08 -5.78
CA PRO A 226 -5.97 20.92 -6.57
C PRO A 226 -4.88 20.38 -7.52
N TRP A 227 -3.91 21.20 -7.92
CA TRP A 227 -2.81 20.75 -8.76
C TRP A 227 -1.86 19.79 -8.03
N LEU A 228 -1.82 19.83 -6.69
CA LEU A 228 -0.89 19.04 -5.89
C LEU A 228 -1.19 17.53 -6.01
N ARG A 229 -2.47 17.14 -5.96
CA ARG A 229 -2.90 15.76 -6.19
C ARG A 229 -2.45 15.26 -7.56
N ALA A 230 -2.77 16.02 -8.61
CA ALA A 230 -2.41 15.66 -9.98
C ALA A 230 -0.89 15.55 -10.15
N ARG A 231 -0.13 16.43 -9.49
CA ARG A 231 1.34 16.44 -9.54
C ARG A 231 1.96 15.23 -8.83
N ALA A 232 1.44 14.85 -7.66
CA ALA A 232 1.91 13.69 -6.90
C ALA A 232 1.60 12.39 -7.65
N ILE A 233 0.35 12.21 -8.09
CA ILE A 233 -0.07 11.04 -8.88
C ILE A 233 0.73 10.96 -10.19
N GLY A 234 0.91 12.08 -10.90
CA GLY A 234 1.69 12.09 -12.14
C GLY A 234 3.19 11.80 -11.94
N ALA A 235 3.78 12.17 -10.80
CA ALA A 235 5.15 11.82 -10.47
C ALA A 235 5.30 10.31 -10.20
N LEU A 236 4.32 9.71 -9.52
CA LEU A 236 4.24 8.28 -9.30
C LEU A 236 4.02 7.50 -10.60
N GLU A 237 3.08 7.94 -11.45
CA GLU A 237 2.84 7.37 -12.77
C GLU A 237 4.11 7.44 -13.64
N ALA A 238 4.88 8.54 -13.60
CA ALA A 238 6.14 8.66 -14.34
C ALA A 238 7.24 7.73 -13.83
N TYR A 239 7.33 7.51 -12.51
CA TYR A 239 8.27 6.56 -11.91
C TYR A 239 7.94 5.12 -12.34
N VAL A 240 6.66 4.77 -12.29
CA VAL A 240 6.13 3.46 -12.70
C VAL A 240 6.31 3.23 -14.20
N ALA A 241 6.01 4.23 -15.04
CA ALA A 241 6.10 4.10 -16.49
C ALA A 241 7.53 3.79 -16.95
N GLY A 242 8.54 4.15 -16.15
CA GLY A 242 9.92 3.79 -16.41
C GLY A 242 10.30 2.35 -16.06
N LEU A 243 9.43 1.58 -15.37
CA LEU A 243 9.69 0.19 -14.97
C LEU A 243 9.76 -0.70 -16.23
N HIS A 244 10.93 -0.75 -16.84
CA HIS A 244 11.25 -1.65 -17.92
C HIS A 244 12.19 -2.71 -17.38
N VAL A 245 11.91 -3.95 -17.75
CA VAL A 245 12.83 -5.04 -17.58
C VAL A 245 13.90 -4.87 -18.67
N ASP A 246 15.14 -4.60 -18.25
CA ASP A 246 16.28 -4.44 -19.15
C ASP A 246 16.55 -5.78 -19.86
N GLN A 247 16.04 -5.88 -21.08
CA GLN A 247 16.09 -7.12 -21.87
C GLN A 247 17.50 -7.50 -22.27
N ASP A 248 18.36 -6.52 -22.53
CA ASP A 248 19.76 -6.74 -22.90
C ASP A 248 20.51 -7.30 -21.69
N ARG A 249 20.29 -6.71 -20.52
CA ARG A 249 20.87 -7.21 -19.28
C ARG A 249 20.34 -8.59 -18.91
N LEU A 250 19.04 -8.86 -19.06
CA LEU A 250 18.49 -10.21 -18.88
C LEU A 250 19.09 -11.21 -19.85
N GLN A 251 19.29 -10.83 -21.11
CA GLN A 251 19.89 -11.69 -22.12
C GLN A 251 21.35 -12.01 -21.78
N ASP A 252 22.14 -11.00 -21.38
CA ASP A 252 23.51 -11.18 -20.91
C ASP A 252 23.57 -12.05 -19.65
N MET A 253 22.61 -11.89 -18.73
CA MET A 253 22.54 -12.67 -17.50
C MET A 253 22.13 -14.12 -17.74
N LEU A 254 21.28 -14.39 -18.73
CA LEU A 254 20.81 -15.74 -19.07
C LEU A 254 21.82 -16.50 -19.95
N GLN A 255 22.80 -15.83 -20.56
CA GLN A 255 23.84 -16.48 -21.38
C GLN A 255 24.70 -17.46 -20.57
N ASP A 256 24.95 -17.15 -19.30
CA ASP A 256 25.85 -17.93 -18.43
C ASP A 256 25.10 -18.92 -17.51
N VAL A 257 23.77 -19.01 -17.63
CA VAL A 257 22.93 -19.85 -16.76
C VAL A 257 22.72 -21.22 -17.40
N ASP A 258 23.17 -22.27 -16.72
CA ASP A 258 22.84 -23.64 -17.10
C ASP A 258 21.43 -24.00 -16.60
N PHE A 259 20.44 -23.88 -17.48
CA PHE A 259 19.04 -24.24 -17.21
C PHE A 259 18.81 -25.73 -16.97
N ALA A 260 19.78 -26.60 -17.27
CA ALA A 260 19.70 -28.02 -16.92
C ALA A 260 20.08 -28.29 -15.46
N ASN A 261 20.65 -27.29 -14.75
CA ASN A 261 21.04 -27.40 -13.35
C ASN A 261 19.95 -26.82 -12.41
N PRO A 262 19.29 -27.65 -11.58
CA PRO A 262 18.28 -27.19 -10.61
C PRO A 262 18.84 -26.19 -9.58
N GLU A 263 20.11 -26.31 -9.22
CA GLU A 263 20.76 -25.45 -8.22
C GLU A 263 21.00 -24.04 -8.78
N ALA A 264 21.43 -23.93 -10.05
CA ALA A 264 21.60 -22.65 -10.73
C ALA A 264 20.27 -21.89 -10.88
N MET A 265 19.17 -22.61 -11.13
CA MET A 265 17.81 -22.05 -11.16
C MET A 265 17.35 -21.53 -9.79
N GLN A 266 17.70 -22.23 -8.70
CA GLN A 266 17.41 -21.80 -7.34
C GLN A 266 18.20 -20.53 -6.95
N GLU A 267 19.46 -20.47 -7.37
CA GLU A 267 20.35 -19.33 -7.13
C GLU A 267 19.92 -18.09 -7.93
N LEU A 268 19.47 -18.26 -9.17
CA LEU A 268 18.91 -17.18 -9.98
C LEU A 268 17.67 -16.55 -9.33
N MET A 269 16.78 -17.35 -8.74
CA MET A 269 15.56 -16.87 -8.09
C MET A 269 15.80 -16.20 -6.73
N THR A 270 16.87 -16.56 -6.02
CA THR A 270 17.17 -16.05 -4.67
C THR A 270 18.12 -14.87 -4.65
N SER A 271 18.91 -14.69 -5.72
CA SER A 271 19.96 -13.67 -5.78
C SER A 271 19.46 -12.22 -5.90
N GLY A 272 18.17 -11.97 -6.13
CA GLY A 272 17.64 -10.62 -6.36
C GLY A 272 18.20 -9.93 -7.62
N LEU A 273 18.92 -10.69 -8.45
CA LEU A 273 19.61 -10.23 -9.65
C LEU A 273 18.65 -9.81 -10.78
N MET A 274 17.36 -10.16 -10.69
CA MET A 274 16.31 -9.74 -11.62
C MET A 274 15.67 -8.38 -11.29
N THR A 275 16.25 -7.60 -10.37
CA THR A 275 15.75 -6.25 -10.04
C THR A 275 16.40 -5.23 -10.99
N PRO A 276 15.67 -4.60 -11.92
CA PRO A 276 16.23 -3.56 -12.79
C PRO A 276 16.70 -2.36 -11.96
N ASP A 277 17.82 -1.74 -12.36
CA ASP A 277 18.24 -0.46 -11.78
C ASP A 277 17.34 0.67 -12.32
N ASP A 278 17.01 1.64 -11.47
CA ASP A 278 16.22 2.80 -11.90
C ASP A 278 16.94 3.61 -12.99
N THR A 279 16.24 3.94 -14.08
CA THR A 279 16.71 4.89 -15.12
C THR A 279 16.88 6.31 -14.55
N GLU A 280 17.59 7.18 -15.28
CA GLU A 280 17.74 8.59 -14.87
C GLU A 280 16.38 9.29 -14.77
N GLU A 281 15.45 9.00 -15.70
CA GLU A 281 14.09 9.51 -15.68
C GLU A 281 13.31 9.02 -14.46
N GLN A 282 13.46 7.74 -14.08
CA GLN A 282 12.84 7.17 -12.89
C GLN A 282 13.36 7.81 -11.61
N ARG A 283 14.69 7.93 -11.46
CA ARG A 283 15.29 8.63 -10.31
C ARG A 283 14.81 10.07 -10.22
N ALA A 284 14.71 10.77 -11.35
CA ALA A 284 14.18 12.11 -11.38
C ALA A 284 12.68 12.16 -11.03
N ALA A 285 11.89 11.16 -11.40
CA ALA A 285 10.48 11.04 -11.03
C ALA A 285 10.30 10.76 -9.53
N LEU A 286 11.08 9.83 -8.99
CA LEU A 286 11.13 9.49 -7.57
C LEU A 286 11.54 10.70 -6.74
N ALA A 287 12.65 11.37 -7.09
CA ALA A 287 13.11 12.57 -6.40
C ALA A 287 12.05 13.68 -6.39
N ARG A 288 11.27 13.84 -7.48
CA ARG A 288 10.14 14.77 -7.52
C ARG A 288 9.01 14.37 -6.58
N LEU A 289 8.66 13.08 -6.53
CA LEU A 289 7.64 12.56 -5.63
C LEU A 289 8.06 12.77 -4.17
N GLU A 290 9.26 12.33 -3.80
CA GLU A 290 9.83 12.50 -2.47
C GLU A 290 9.89 13.98 -2.05
N THR A 291 10.32 14.86 -2.96
CA THR A 291 10.35 16.31 -2.68
C THR A 291 8.95 16.86 -2.42
N LEU A 292 7.95 16.44 -3.20
CA LEU A 292 6.57 16.88 -2.99
C LEU A 292 6.02 16.38 -1.65
N LEU A 293 6.21 15.11 -1.33
CA LEU A 293 5.77 14.54 -0.05
C LEU A 293 6.47 15.23 1.13
N ALA A 294 7.78 15.45 1.03
CA ALA A 294 8.53 16.18 2.05
C ALA A 294 8.05 17.62 2.25
N LEU A 295 7.70 18.32 1.16
CA LEU A 295 7.15 19.67 1.23
C LEU A 295 5.75 19.70 1.86
N VAL A 296 4.90 18.73 1.51
CA VAL A 296 3.56 18.57 2.11
C VAL A 296 3.67 18.31 3.59
N GLU A 297 4.46 17.31 3.99
CA GLU A 297 4.69 16.98 5.39
C GLU A 297 5.31 18.13 6.18
N GLY A 298 6.29 18.83 5.59
CA GLY A 298 6.92 19.99 6.22
C GLY A 298 5.93 21.13 6.45
N TRP A 299 5.05 21.40 5.48
CA TRP A 299 4.00 22.41 5.61
C TRP A 299 2.96 22.02 6.67
N VAL A 300 2.53 20.76 6.70
CA VAL A 300 1.61 20.26 7.74
C VAL A 300 2.25 20.35 9.13
N ASP A 301 3.51 19.93 9.26
CA ASP A 301 4.26 20.02 10.51
C ASP A 301 4.34 21.47 11.01
N ASP A 302 4.59 22.44 10.13
CA ASP A 302 4.67 23.87 10.47
C ASP A 302 3.32 24.43 10.93
N VAL A 303 2.26 24.23 10.11
CA VAL A 303 0.90 24.72 10.42
C VAL A 303 0.35 24.10 11.70
N VAL A 304 0.56 22.80 11.92
CA VAL A 304 0.12 22.11 13.14
C VAL A 304 0.92 22.58 14.35
N THR A 305 2.23 22.83 14.19
CA THR A 305 3.06 23.37 15.27
C THR A 305 2.58 24.76 15.70
N GLU A 306 2.23 25.62 14.73
CA GLU A 306 1.67 26.95 15.02
C GLU A 306 0.29 26.86 15.68
N ALA A 307 -0.62 26.04 15.14
CA ALA A 307 -1.97 25.87 15.69
C ALA A 307 -1.97 25.29 17.12
N ALA A 308 -1.03 24.40 17.42
CA ALA A 308 -0.88 23.76 18.72
C ALA A 308 -0.10 24.61 19.74
N ARG A 309 0.52 25.72 19.31
CA ARG A 309 1.39 26.57 20.13
C ARG A 309 0.68 26.99 21.40
N ASP A 310 1.32 26.75 22.55
CA ASP A 310 0.85 27.07 23.90
C ASP A 310 -0.47 26.39 24.33
N ARG A 311 -1.09 25.58 23.47
CA ARG A 311 -2.39 24.92 23.71
C ARG A 311 -2.27 23.41 23.92
N LEU A 312 -1.28 22.78 23.28
CA LEU A 312 -1.05 21.35 23.36
C LEU A 312 0.43 21.04 23.71
N PRO A 313 0.80 21.02 25.00
CA PRO A 313 2.18 20.77 25.44
C PRO A 313 2.76 19.45 24.88
N ALA A 314 1.92 18.43 24.70
CA ALA A 314 2.30 17.13 24.15
C ALA A 314 2.67 17.15 22.66
N ALA A 315 2.35 18.22 21.91
CA ALA A 315 2.55 18.28 20.46
C ALA A 315 4.00 18.05 20.03
N VAL A 316 4.98 18.50 20.84
CA VAL A 316 6.41 18.30 20.54
C VAL A 316 6.78 16.81 20.58
N ALA A 317 6.32 16.08 21.60
CA ALA A 317 6.56 14.65 21.73
C ALA A 317 5.86 13.86 20.61
N LEU A 318 4.60 14.20 20.32
CA LEU A 318 3.82 13.54 19.26
C LEU A 318 4.42 13.78 17.86
N ARG A 319 4.94 14.97 17.59
CA ARG A 319 5.67 15.28 16.35
C ARG A 319 6.94 14.46 16.20
N GLU A 320 7.72 14.33 17.27
CA GLU A 320 8.91 13.48 17.25
C GLU A 320 8.56 12.00 17.07
N SER A 321 7.48 11.51 17.68
CA SER A 321 6.97 10.15 17.44
C SER A 321 6.58 9.92 15.98
N MET A 322 5.86 10.86 15.36
CA MET A 322 5.53 10.81 13.92
C MET A 322 6.78 10.79 13.03
N ARG A 323 7.78 11.61 13.37
CA ARG A 323 9.05 11.65 12.61
C ARG A 323 9.79 10.31 12.69
N ARG A 324 9.85 9.68 13.87
CA ARG A 324 10.47 8.36 14.06
C ARG A 324 9.74 7.26 13.31
N ARG A 325 8.39 7.31 13.32
CA ARG A 325 7.55 6.38 12.58
C ARG A 325 7.86 6.43 11.07
N ARG A 326 7.96 7.62 10.49
CA ARG A 326 8.37 7.79 9.07
C ARG A 326 9.79 7.27 8.81
N ALA A 327 10.75 7.63 9.66
CA ALA A 327 12.14 7.18 9.51
C ALA A 327 12.33 5.65 9.62
N ALA A 328 11.42 4.96 10.30
CA ALA A 328 11.40 3.49 10.42
C ALA A 328 10.70 2.78 9.24
N GLY A 329 10.30 3.51 8.19
CA GLY A 329 9.55 2.97 7.07
C GLY A 329 8.04 2.85 7.33
N GLY A 330 7.49 3.77 8.12
CA GLY A 330 6.04 3.89 8.29
C GLY A 330 5.32 4.24 6.97
N PRO A 331 3.99 4.40 6.97
CA PRO A 331 3.19 4.46 5.75
C PRO A 331 3.46 5.63 4.78
N ALA A 332 4.22 6.65 5.20
CA ALA A 332 4.58 7.85 4.44
C ALA A 332 6.10 8.03 4.34
#